data_AF-A0A7L4TF26-F1
#
_entry.id   AF-A0A7L4TF26-F1
#
_cell.length_a   1.000
_cell.length_b   1.000
_cell.length_c   1.000
_cell.angle_alpha   90.00
_cell.angle_beta   90.00
_cell.angle_gamma   90.00
#
_symmetry.space_group_name_H-M   'P 1'
#
loop_
_entity.id
_entity.type
_entity.pdbx_description
1 polymer ?
#
loop_
_entity_poly.entity_id
_entity_poly.type
_entity_poly.pdbx_seq_one_letter_code
_entity_poly.pdbx_strand_id
1 'polypeptide(L)' 'MDIQLEKLEAIKKLIENEDPTIINSVKEVFSKKKKDWWDELSYEQKEDVAKSELEFEKGEHSDFESVMQKYR' A
#
# COMPACT_ATOMS: atom_id res chain seq x y z
N MET A 1 -23.27 -15.22 5.13
CA MET A 1 -21.88 -15.32 4.65
C MET A 1 -21.21 -16.40 5.49
N ASP A 2 -20.92 -17.55 4.91
CA ASP A 2 -20.23 -18.63 5.62
C ASP A 2 -18.73 -18.53 5.32
N ILE A 3 -17.99 -17.95 6.26
CA ILE A 3 -16.57 -17.68 6.10
C ILE A 3 -15.74 -18.96 5.95
N GLN A 4 -16.22 -20.11 6.43
CA GLN A 4 -15.51 -21.38 6.26
C GLN A 4 -15.66 -21.90 4.84
N LEU A 5 -16.86 -21.77 4.28
CA LEU A 5 -17.12 -22.12 2.88
C LEU A 5 -16.29 -21.24 1.94
N GLU A 6 -16.27 -19.92 2.17
CA GLU A 6 -15.49 -18.98 1.35
C GLU A 6 -13.99 -19.24 1.39
N LYS A 7 -13.45 -19.63 2.56
CA LYS A 7 -12.05 -20.06 2.68
C LYS A 7 -11.75 -21.28 1.83
N LEU A 8 -12.64 -22.27 1.83
CA LEU A 8 -12.45 -23.48 1.01
C LEU A 8 -12.49 -23.17 -0.48
N GLU A 9 -13.40 -22.30 -0.91
CA GLU A 9 -13.48 -21.85 -2.30
C GLU A 9 -12.22 -21.08 -2.73
N ALA A 10 -11.69 -20.22 -1.87
CA ALA A 10 -10.44 -19.50 -2.12
C ALA A 10 -9.25 -20.47 -2.26
N ILE A 11 -9.16 -21.48 -1.39
CA ILE A 11 -8.10 -22.51 -1.46
C ILE A 11 -8.20 -23.29 -2.77
N LYS A 12 -9.39 -23.71 -3.19
CA LYS A 12 -9.59 -24.44 -4.46
C LYS A 12 -9.12 -23.61 -5.66
N LYS A 13 -9.54 -22.35 -5.74
CA LYS A 13 -9.10 -21.43 -6.79
C LYS A 13 -7.59 -21.27 -6.83
N LEU A 14 -6.91 -21.28 -5.69
CA LEU A 14 -5.45 -21.18 -5.64
C LEU A 14 -4.75 -22.48 -6.07
N ILE A 15 -5.32 -23.65 -5.77
CA ILE A 15 -4.79 -24.94 -6.21
C ILE A 15 -4.89 -25.08 -7.74
N GLU A 16 -5.99 -24.60 -8.32
CA GLU A 16 -6.25 -24.66 -9.76
C GLU A 16 -5.52 -23.57 -10.56
N ASN A 17 -4.91 -22.59 -9.90
CA ASN A 17 -4.25 -21.46 -10.53
C ASN A 17 -2.75 -21.72 -10.69
N GLU A 18 -2.26 -21.67 -11.92
CA GLU A 18 -0.83 -21.86 -12.24
C GLU A 18 -0.06 -20.54 -12.43
N ASP A 19 -0.71 -19.37 -12.35
CA ASP A 19 -0.06 -18.07 -12.51
C ASP A 19 0.85 -17.78 -11.28
N PRO A 20 2.18 -17.78 -11.46
CA PRO A 20 3.11 -17.53 -10.36
C PRO A 20 2.92 -16.17 -9.72
N THR A 21 2.41 -15.19 -10.48
CA THR A 21 2.16 -13.82 -10.00
C THR A 21 1.08 -13.82 -8.92
N ILE A 22 -0.04 -14.49 -9.18
CA ILE A 22 -1.16 -14.59 -8.24
C ILE A 22 -0.74 -15.35 -6.98
N ILE A 23 -0.02 -16.46 -7.15
CA ILE A 23 0.48 -17.27 -6.03
C ILE A 23 1.43 -16.44 -5.15
N ASN A 24 2.33 -15.66 -5.74
CA ASN A 24 3.27 -14.83 -5.00
C ASN A 24 2.58 -13.68 -4.25
N SER A 25 1.62 -13.01 -4.88
CA SER A 25 0.84 -11.95 -4.22
C SER A 25 0.10 -12.47 -2.98
N VAL A 26 -0.49 -13.66 -3.06
CA VAL A 26 -1.15 -14.28 -1.90
C VAL A 26 -0.15 -14.63 -0.79
N LYS A 27 1.04 -15.14 -1.15
CA LYS A 27 2.11 -15.39 -0.17
C LYS A 27 2.56 -14.11 0.53
N GLU A 28 2.63 -12.99 -0.18
CA GLU A 28 3.02 -11.70 0.41
C GLU A 28 2.01 -11.21 1.45
N VAL A 29 0.71 -11.35 1.18
CA VAL A 29 -0.38 -11.00 2.12
C VAL A 29 -0.26 -11.76 3.44
N PHE A 30 0.15 -13.03 3.41
CA PHE A 30 0.35 -13.85 4.61
C PHE A 30 1.76 -13.79 5.19
N SER A 31 2.69 -13.11 4.52
CA SER A 31 4.05 -12.99 5.01
C SER A 31 4.07 -12.07 6.25
N LYS A 32 4.64 -12.56 7.36
CA LYS A 32 4.77 -11.78 8.60
C LYS A 32 5.79 -10.64 8.51
N LYS A 33 6.41 -10.44 7.34
CA LYS A 33 7.17 -9.22 7.08
C LYS A 33 6.14 -8.12 6.96
N LYS A 34 5.90 -7.38 8.05
CA LYS A 34 5.56 -5.97 7.90
C LYS A 34 6.73 -5.35 7.16
N LYS A 35 6.70 -5.38 5.83
CA LYS A 35 7.51 -4.45 5.04
C LYS A 35 7.08 -3.08 5.55
N ASP A 36 8.05 -2.27 5.94
CA ASP A 36 7.73 -0.90 6.28
C ASP A 36 7.10 -0.28 5.05
N TRP A 37 6.07 0.57 5.18
CA TRP A 37 5.47 1.24 4.03
C TRP A 37 6.54 2.05 3.27
N TRP A 38 7.58 2.48 3.99
CA TRP A 38 8.78 3.11 3.43
C TRP A 38 9.53 2.21 2.44
N ASP A 39 9.57 0.90 2.67
CA ASP A 39 10.25 -0.06 1.80
C ASP A 39 9.49 -0.28 0.47
N GLU A 40 8.22 0.13 0.41
CA GLU A 40 7.35 -0.03 -0.76
C GLU A 40 7.35 1.21 -1.67
N LEU A 41 7.88 2.35 -1.21
CA LEU A 41 8.02 3.53 -2.05
C LEU A 41 9.07 3.36 -3.16
N SER A 42 8.75 3.86 -4.35
CA SER A 42 9.71 4.03 -5.44
C SER A 42 10.81 5.02 -5.06
N TYR A 43 11.90 5.02 -5.82
CA TYR A 43 12.98 6.00 -5.64
C TYR A 43 12.46 7.44 -5.76
N GLU A 44 11.65 7.72 -6.78
CA GLU A 44 11.03 9.03 -7.01
C GLU A 44 10.14 9.46 -5.84
N GLN A 45 9.33 8.54 -5.31
CA GLN A 45 8.49 8.83 -4.14
C GLN A 45 9.30 9.12 -2.88
N LYS A 46 10.47 8.48 -2.71
CA LYS A 46 11.38 8.78 -1.60
C LYS A 46 12.04 10.14 -1.76
N GLU A 47 12.43 10.52 -2.98
CA GLU A 47 12.94 11.86 -3.28
C GLU A 47 11.88 12.94 -3.02
N ASP A 48 10.63 12.71 -3.41
CA ASP A 48 9.52 13.62 -3.15
C ASP A 48 9.32 13.86 -1.65
N VAL A 49 9.33 12.79 -0.84
CA VAL A 49 9.24 12.91 0.63
C VAL A 49 10.41 13.73 1.18
N ALA A 50 11.64 13.44 0.76
CA ALA A 50 12.82 14.18 1.20
C ALA A 50 12.75 15.67 0.81
N LYS A 51 12.22 15.99 -0.37
CA LYS A 51 11.98 17.37 -0.80
C LYS A 51 10.92 18.06 0.06
N SER A 52 9.80 17.37 0.34
CA SER A 52 8.74 17.90 1.20
C SER A 52 9.21 18.17 2.63
N GLU A 53 10.12 17.36 3.19
CA GLU A 53 10.74 17.64 4.50
C GLU A 53 11.52 18.97 4.47
N LEU A 54 12.32 19.20 3.43
CA LEU A 54 13.07 20.46 3.26
C LEU A 54 12.14 21.67 3.06
N GLU A 55 11.05 21.51 2.31
CA GLU A 55 10.02 22.55 2.12
C GLU A 55 9.31 22.85 3.44
N PHE A 56 9.00 21.82 4.24
CA PHE A 56 8.40 21.99 5.56
C PHE A 56 9.31 22.78 6.50
N GLU A 57 10.60 22.47 6.56
CA GLU A 57 11.59 23.21 7.36
C GLU A 57 11.72 24.68 6.94
N LYS A 58 11.54 24.98 5.66
CA LYS A 58 11.54 26.35 5.12
C LYS A 58 10.22 27.10 5.34
N GLY A 59 9.20 26.43 5.87
CA GLY A 59 7.85 26.98 6.00
C GLY A 59 7.08 27.03 4.67
N GLU A 60 7.55 26.32 3.65
CA GLU A 60 6.95 26.22 2.32
C GLU A 60 5.84 25.15 2.30
N HIS A 61 4.96 25.18 3.31
CA HIS A 61 3.81 24.27 3.42
C HIS A 61 2.51 25.05 3.59
N SER A 62 1.38 24.35 3.42
CA SER A 62 0.06 24.91 3.64
C SER A 62 -0.74 23.95 4.50
N ASP A 63 -1.50 24.48 5.46
CA ASP A 63 -2.35 23.67 6.31
C ASP A 63 -3.42 22.95 5.48
N PHE A 64 -3.69 21.70 5.84
CA PHE A 64 -4.67 20.85 5.16
C PHE A 64 -6.05 21.52 5.06
N GLU A 65 -6.56 22.09 6.16
CA GLU A 65 -7.86 22.77 6.17
C GLU A 65 -7.88 23.96 5.21
N SER A 66 -6.79 24.72 5.12
CA SER A 66 -6.66 25.87 4.21
C SER A 66 -6.68 25.45 2.74
N VAL A 67 -6.10 24.29 2.40
CA VAL A 67 -6.17 23.72 1.06
C VAL A 67 -7.59 23.25 0.74
N MET A 68 -8.22 22.51 1.67
CA MET A 68 -9.53 21.89 1.45
C MET A 68 -10.68 22.89 1.32
N GLN A 69 -10.54 24.11 1.88
CA GLN A 69 -11.53 25.18 1.69
C GLN A 69 -11.83 25.49 0.22
N LYS A 70 -10.87 25.28 -0.69
CA LYS A 70 -11.04 25.55 -2.13
C LYS A 70 -11.89 24.50 -2.86
N TYR A 71 -12.17 23.36 -2.22
CA TYR A 71 -12.84 22.21 -2.82
C TYR A 71 -14.16 21.84 -2.14
N ARG A 72 -14.59 22.65 -1.15
CA ARG A 72 -15.88 22.50 -0.45
C ARG A 72 -16.96 23.38 -1.06
#